data_AF-B5GDF7-F1
#
_entry.id   AF-B5GDF7-F1
#
_cell.length_a   1.000
_cell.length_b   1.000
_cell.length_c   1.000
_cell.angle_alpha   90.00
_cell.angle_beta   90.00
_cell.angle_gamma   90.00
#
_symmetry.space_group_name_H-M   'P 1'
#
loop_
_entity.id
_entity.type
_entity.pdbx_description
1 polymer ?
#
loop_
_entity_poly.entity_id
_entity_poly.type
_entity_poly.pdbx_seq_one_letter_code
_entity_poly.pdbx_strand_id
1 'polypeptide(L)'
;MNRSTMSLFGAVAALAVLTGVAAATAPDPGAGEKPARAAAQPVQRSSLLCPAPGDSALADTTYTAFTPVTSGTSGSGEAVLRPSPTEVRDGKNAEQAPKAGKPLLTARKQGTPVSEEPDSSKTPSLVGEASGPLAPGWTVQQTTLVDAGADRALRGISCGAPDTDFWLPGVDTSKERSDYVHLTNPDDTAAVVDIALYGPKGELRSEVGEGIQIPPLSTVPVLLSTLSGSPESDLTAHVTATTGRISAAVDAGTRDAGGDWLVPAADPAPRLVLPGIPDDATKLRLVAFAPGTDDASLKVQFARKSSTIVPAGHENLLVKSGMTASLDLSGITHGEAGSLVLSPEDPKAPTPVVAALEVTRGKGGDLETAFIPATSPVGARASVTGNTGKSVRLTLSAPEAAAKVAVTTSAGTKGGAPATKTYTVPKATSQVIDVGPGKDTKGEWSLTVAPQPGSGPVHAARQLTAKSGSGTSLFTIQPLEDDKGMVRVPRTVEDLRVTED
;
A
#
# COMPACT_ATOMS: atom_id res chain seq x y z
N MET A 1 28.21 -21.76 -84.51
CA MET A 1 27.16 -21.12 -83.69
C MET A 1 26.45 -22.19 -82.88
N ASN A 2 26.56 -22.18 -81.55
CA ASN A 2 25.73 -22.92 -80.56
C ASN A 2 26.34 -22.93 -79.13
N ARG A 3 27.54 -22.36 -78.91
CA ARG A 3 28.14 -22.29 -77.55
C ARG A 3 27.74 -21.06 -76.73
N SER A 4 27.36 -19.94 -77.38
CA SER A 4 27.06 -18.68 -76.67
C SER A 4 25.64 -18.65 -76.07
N THR A 5 24.68 -19.37 -76.65
CA THR A 5 23.29 -19.42 -76.14
C THR A 5 23.16 -20.31 -74.91
N MET A 6 23.86 -21.45 -74.84
CA MET A 6 23.82 -22.32 -73.66
C MET A 6 24.45 -21.68 -72.41
N SER A 7 25.51 -20.86 -72.57
CA SER A 7 26.13 -20.16 -71.44
C SER A 7 25.23 -19.03 -70.89
N LEU A 8 24.41 -18.41 -71.74
CA LEU A 8 23.47 -17.36 -71.33
C LEU A 8 22.29 -17.95 -70.55
N PHE A 9 21.73 -19.09 -71.01
CA PHE A 9 20.66 -19.77 -70.27
C PHE A 9 21.14 -20.35 -68.93
N GLY A 10 22.38 -20.85 -68.87
CA GLY A 10 22.99 -21.30 -67.61
C GLY A 10 23.18 -20.17 -66.60
N ALA A 11 23.65 -18.99 -67.05
CA ALA A 11 23.81 -17.82 -66.19
C ALA A 11 22.48 -17.25 -65.70
N VAL A 12 21.45 -17.20 -66.57
CA VAL A 12 20.11 -16.73 -66.18
C VAL A 12 19.42 -17.69 -65.21
N ALA A 13 19.58 -19.01 -65.40
CA ALA A 13 19.05 -20.00 -64.45
C ALA A 13 19.75 -19.92 -63.08
N ALA A 14 21.07 -19.75 -63.06
CA ALA A 14 21.82 -19.57 -61.81
C ALA A 14 21.43 -18.27 -61.10
N LEU A 15 21.24 -17.18 -61.84
CA LEU A 15 20.80 -15.90 -61.26
C LEU A 15 19.37 -15.99 -60.72
N ALA A 16 18.46 -16.68 -61.43
CA ALA A 16 17.08 -16.88 -60.99
C ALA A 16 16.99 -17.74 -59.72
N VAL A 17 17.82 -18.77 -59.60
CA VAL A 17 17.91 -19.60 -58.38
C VAL A 17 18.51 -18.79 -57.23
N LEU A 18 19.55 -18.00 -57.47
CA LEU A 18 20.16 -17.14 -56.45
C LEU A 18 19.20 -16.03 -55.98
N THR A 19 18.44 -15.40 -56.88
CA THR A 19 17.40 -14.43 -56.50
C THR A 19 16.19 -15.09 -55.85
N GLY A 20 15.83 -16.32 -56.22
CA GLY A 20 14.75 -17.07 -55.60
C GLY A 20 15.09 -17.52 -54.18
N VAL A 21 16.33 -17.95 -53.93
CA VAL A 21 16.82 -18.27 -52.59
C VAL A 21 16.98 -17.01 -51.75
N ALA A 22 17.46 -15.90 -52.33
CA ALA A 22 17.52 -14.62 -51.62
C ALA A 22 16.12 -14.07 -51.27
N ALA A 23 15.12 -14.23 -52.13
CA ALA A 23 13.74 -13.81 -51.85
C ALA A 23 13.02 -14.74 -50.86
N ALA A 24 13.36 -16.04 -50.84
CA ALA A 24 12.80 -17.00 -49.88
C ALA A 24 13.49 -16.96 -48.51
N THR A 25 14.68 -16.37 -48.42
CA THR A 25 15.44 -16.16 -47.17
C THR A 25 15.49 -14.69 -46.74
N ALA A 26 14.91 -13.78 -47.51
CA ALA A 26 14.76 -12.39 -47.14
C ALA A 26 13.81 -12.30 -45.92
N PRO A 27 14.23 -11.63 -44.83
CA PRO A 27 13.32 -11.34 -43.73
C PRO A 27 12.15 -10.52 -44.25
N ASP A 28 10.93 -10.91 -43.89
CA ASP A 28 9.70 -10.22 -44.28
C ASP A 28 9.78 -8.75 -43.82
N PRO A 29 9.82 -7.75 -44.74
CA PRO A 29 9.96 -6.34 -44.36
C PRO A 29 8.72 -5.77 -43.65
N GLY A 30 7.66 -6.57 -43.49
CA GLY A 30 6.45 -6.24 -42.74
C GLY A 30 6.32 -6.95 -41.37
N ALA A 31 7.21 -7.87 -41.02
CA ALA A 31 7.22 -8.48 -39.69
C ALA A 31 8.05 -7.62 -38.74
N GLY A 32 7.59 -6.39 -38.49
CA GLY A 32 7.99 -5.69 -37.27
C GLY A 32 7.70 -6.63 -36.12
N GLU A 33 8.74 -7.10 -35.44
CA GLU A 33 8.63 -7.87 -34.20
C GLU A 33 7.66 -7.09 -33.32
N LYS A 34 6.42 -7.60 -33.15
CA LYS A 34 5.49 -7.02 -32.18
C LYS A 34 6.31 -6.86 -30.91
N PRO A 35 6.41 -5.66 -30.31
CA PRO A 35 7.28 -5.45 -29.16
C PRO A 35 6.90 -6.50 -28.12
N ALA A 36 7.76 -7.51 -28.01
CA ALA A 36 7.42 -8.70 -27.26
C ALA A 36 7.53 -8.29 -25.80
N ARG A 37 6.39 -8.38 -25.09
CA ARG A 37 6.15 -7.86 -23.75
C ARG A 37 7.37 -8.08 -22.84
N ALA A 38 7.80 -7.03 -22.14
CA ALA A 38 8.84 -7.11 -21.11
C ALA A 38 8.56 -8.31 -20.18
N ALA A 39 9.57 -9.14 -19.93
CA ALA A 39 9.39 -10.32 -19.10
C ALA A 39 9.17 -9.87 -17.65
N ALA A 40 8.07 -10.30 -17.04
CA ALA A 40 7.87 -10.14 -15.61
C ALA A 40 8.69 -11.22 -14.89
N GLN A 41 9.56 -10.81 -13.98
CA GLN A 41 10.40 -11.70 -13.18
C GLN A 41 10.05 -11.57 -11.69
N PRO A 42 10.13 -12.66 -10.91
CA PRO A 42 9.96 -12.57 -9.46
C PRO A 42 11.05 -11.71 -8.83
N VAL A 43 10.65 -10.83 -7.91
CA VAL A 43 11.57 -9.99 -7.14
C VAL A 43 12.54 -10.86 -6.31
N GLN A 44 13.82 -10.51 -6.30
CA GLN A 44 14.85 -11.30 -5.60
C GLN A 44 15.18 -10.76 -4.20
N ARG A 45 14.85 -9.50 -3.93
CA ARG A 45 15.02 -8.85 -2.62
C ARG A 45 13.89 -7.87 -2.35
N SER A 46 13.38 -7.89 -1.13
CA SER A 46 12.35 -6.97 -0.66
C SER A 46 12.73 -6.43 0.71
N SER A 47 12.39 -5.19 0.99
CA SER A 47 12.63 -4.54 2.29
C SER A 47 11.31 -3.97 2.79
N LEU A 48 11.01 -4.17 4.08
CA LEU A 48 9.82 -3.62 4.75
C LEU A 48 10.21 -2.99 6.08
N LEU A 49 9.47 -1.96 6.49
CA LEU A 49 9.72 -1.21 7.71
C LEU A 49 8.45 -1.16 8.56
N CYS A 50 8.55 -1.62 9.79
CA CYS A 50 7.47 -1.57 10.76
C CYS A 50 7.77 -0.44 11.77
N PRO A 51 6.84 0.50 12.02
CA PRO A 51 7.05 1.51 13.04
C PRO A 51 7.10 0.87 14.43
N ALA A 52 7.63 1.61 15.40
CA ALA A 52 7.54 1.22 16.79
C ALA A 52 6.06 1.10 17.21
N PRO A 53 5.65 0.06 17.96
CA PRO A 53 4.26 -0.16 18.34
C PRO A 53 3.71 0.77 19.44
N GLY A 54 4.50 1.73 19.91
CA GLY A 54 4.18 2.62 21.03
C GLY A 54 4.68 2.08 22.38
N ASP A 55 4.56 2.88 23.44
CA ASP A 55 5.11 2.59 24.78
C ASP A 55 4.03 2.30 25.86
N SER A 56 2.80 2.01 25.43
CA SER A 56 1.74 1.61 26.34
C SER A 56 2.01 0.25 26.98
N ALA A 57 1.98 0.19 28.31
CA ALA A 57 2.08 -1.06 29.07
C ALA A 57 0.85 -1.99 28.90
N LEU A 58 -0.22 -1.50 28.27
CA LEU A 58 -1.45 -2.23 27.98
C LEU A 58 -1.54 -2.68 26.51
N ALA A 59 -0.47 -2.49 25.75
CA ALA A 59 -0.41 -2.85 24.34
C ALA A 59 0.14 -4.27 24.14
N ASP A 60 -0.63 -5.12 23.49
CA ASP A 60 -0.17 -6.41 22.99
C ASP A 60 0.05 -6.29 21.47
N THR A 61 1.29 -6.46 21.03
CA THR A 61 1.67 -6.33 19.62
C THR A 61 2.07 -7.68 19.05
N THR A 62 1.40 -8.08 17.97
CA THR A 62 1.77 -9.25 17.17
C THR A 62 2.34 -8.82 15.82
N TYR A 63 3.45 -9.45 15.44
CA TYR A 63 4.03 -9.35 14.11
C TYR A 63 3.81 -10.65 13.36
N THR A 64 3.26 -10.58 12.15
CA THR A 64 3.04 -11.73 11.29
C THR A 64 3.71 -11.49 9.95
N ALA A 65 4.51 -12.44 9.48
CA ALA A 65 5.13 -12.37 8.16
C ALA A 65 4.61 -13.48 7.25
N PHE A 66 4.45 -13.17 5.97
CA PHE A 66 3.98 -14.11 4.97
C PHE A 66 4.60 -13.82 3.60
N THR A 67 4.98 -14.88 2.89
CA THR A 67 5.30 -14.81 1.46
C THR A 67 4.34 -15.72 0.69
N PRO A 68 3.55 -15.22 -0.28
CA PRO A 68 2.73 -16.05 -1.13
C PRO A 68 3.59 -16.98 -2.01
N VAL A 69 3.05 -18.15 -2.34
CA VAL A 69 3.71 -19.07 -3.29
C VAL A 69 3.82 -18.39 -4.65
N THR A 70 5.03 -18.31 -5.18
CA THR A 70 5.32 -17.58 -6.42
C THR A 70 6.02 -18.48 -7.44
N SER A 71 5.39 -18.69 -8.58
CA SER A 71 5.96 -19.47 -9.69
C SER A 71 7.25 -18.84 -10.21
N GLY A 72 8.18 -19.67 -10.70
CA GLY A 72 9.46 -19.20 -11.24
C GLY A 72 10.49 -18.80 -10.17
N THR A 73 10.19 -19.04 -8.90
CA THR A 73 11.18 -18.95 -7.81
C THR A 73 11.80 -20.33 -7.56
N SER A 74 13.11 -20.38 -7.33
CA SER A 74 13.85 -21.60 -6.99
C SER A 74 15.02 -21.29 -6.06
N GLY A 75 15.60 -22.31 -5.44
CA GLY A 75 16.71 -22.16 -4.51
C GLY A 75 16.28 -21.95 -3.06
N SER A 76 17.20 -21.42 -2.25
CA SER A 76 16.96 -21.10 -0.84
C SER A 76 16.78 -19.60 -0.65
N GLY A 77 16.06 -19.21 0.39
CA GLY A 77 15.81 -17.82 0.73
C GLY A 77 15.30 -17.72 2.16
N GLU A 78 15.35 -16.50 2.68
CA GLU A 78 14.92 -16.19 4.04
C GLU A 78 14.30 -14.80 4.05
N ALA A 79 13.31 -14.63 4.91
CA ALA A 79 12.76 -13.34 5.28
C ALA A 79 12.93 -13.14 6.78
N VAL A 80 13.49 -12.01 7.17
CA VAL A 80 13.90 -11.72 8.54
C VAL A 80 13.38 -10.35 8.93
N LEU A 81 12.85 -10.24 10.15
CA LEU A 81 12.48 -8.97 10.77
C LEU A 81 13.38 -8.72 11.98
N ARG A 82 14.07 -7.57 12.02
CA ARG A 82 15.07 -7.25 13.02
C ARG A 82 14.75 -5.94 13.74
N PRO A 83 15.00 -5.84 15.05
CA PRO A 83 14.96 -4.58 15.76
C PRO A 83 15.90 -3.54 15.14
N SER A 84 15.36 -2.34 14.91
CA SER A 84 16.16 -1.15 14.68
C SER A 84 17.01 -0.89 15.95
N PRO A 85 18.33 -0.75 15.81
CA PRO A 85 19.23 -0.57 16.95
C PRO A 85 19.09 0.76 17.70
N THR A 86 18.34 1.76 17.21
CA THR A 86 18.20 3.05 17.92
C THR A 86 16.84 3.72 17.65
N GLU A 87 16.02 3.88 18.70
CA GLU A 87 14.99 4.93 18.71
C GLU A 87 15.60 6.21 19.25
N VAL A 88 15.56 7.29 18.47
CA VAL A 88 16.08 8.58 18.94
C VAL A 88 14.93 9.34 19.60
N ARG A 89 14.86 9.23 20.93
CA ARG A 89 14.04 10.11 21.77
C ARG A 89 14.94 11.26 22.26
N ASP A 90 14.56 12.51 22.01
CA ASP A 90 15.24 13.73 22.48
C ASP A 90 16.65 14.04 21.93
N GLY A 91 17.02 13.54 20.74
CA GLY A 91 18.21 14.02 19.99
C GLY A 91 19.57 13.79 20.64
N LYS A 92 19.69 12.96 21.70
CA LYS A 92 20.90 12.87 22.53
C LYS A 92 21.75 11.60 22.38
N ASN A 93 21.39 10.64 21.55
CA ASN A 93 22.15 9.39 21.42
C ASN A 93 22.40 9.02 19.95
N ALA A 94 23.47 9.57 19.36
CA ALA A 94 23.89 9.27 17.98
C ALA A 94 25.36 8.81 17.87
N GLU A 95 25.99 8.36 18.97
CA GLU A 95 27.46 8.16 19.01
C GLU A 95 27.96 6.70 18.89
N GLN A 96 27.11 5.72 18.57
CA GLN A 96 27.58 4.34 18.33
C GLN A 96 27.03 3.75 17.02
N ALA A 97 27.94 3.13 16.24
CA ALA A 97 27.59 2.37 15.05
C ALA A 97 26.55 1.30 15.41
N PRO A 98 25.33 1.37 14.86
CA PRO A 98 24.25 0.50 15.29
C PRO A 98 24.54 -0.95 14.88
N LYS A 99 24.59 -1.89 15.83
CA LYS A 99 24.68 -3.33 15.52
C LYS A 99 23.28 -3.90 15.35
N ALA A 100 23.01 -4.55 14.22
CA ALA A 100 21.73 -5.22 13.97
C ALA A 100 21.40 -6.19 15.11
N GLY A 101 20.21 -6.03 15.71
CA GLY A 101 19.73 -6.90 16.77
C GLY A 101 19.52 -8.35 16.31
N LYS A 102 19.35 -9.26 17.28
CA LYS A 102 18.89 -10.62 16.98
C LYS A 102 17.56 -10.54 16.22
N PRO A 103 17.32 -11.37 15.19
CA PRO A 103 16.02 -11.45 14.54
C PRO A 103 14.90 -11.61 15.54
N LEU A 104 13.87 -10.78 15.43
CA LEU A 104 12.62 -11.02 16.12
C LEU A 104 11.88 -12.17 15.45
N LEU A 105 11.77 -12.12 14.12
CA LEU A 105 11.03 -13.09 13.33
C LEU A 105 11.88 -13.60 12.17
N THR A 106 11.73 -14.88 11.83
CA THR A 106 12.38 -15.50 10.67
C THR A 106 11.45 -16.45 9.95
N ALA A 107 11.21 -16.21 8.66
CA ALA A 107 10.44 -17.07 7.77
C ALA A 107 11.35 -17.71 6.71
N ARG A 108 11.16 -19.03 6.53
CA ARG A 108 11.96 -19.86 5.60
C ARG A 108 11.13 -20.60 4.55
N LYS A 109 9.82 -20.40 4.54
CA LYS A 109 8.88 -21.14 3.69
C LYS A 109 7.78 -20.24 3.15
N GLN A 110 7.55 -20.31 1.83
CA GLN A 110 6.39 -19.68 1.20
C GLN A 110 5.07 -20.37 1.60
N GLY A 111 3.97 -19.62 1.57
CA GLY A 111 2.61 -20.13 1.72
C GLY A 111 2.22 -20.49 3.17
N THR A 112 3.12 -20.30 4.13
CA THR A 112 2.85 -20.50 5.56
C THR A 112 3.30 -19.25 6.31
N PRO A 113 2.40 -18.53 6.99
CA PRO A 113 2.78 -17.39 7.80
C PRO A 113 3.57 -17.82 9.04
N VAL A 114 4.37 -16.91 9.56
CA VAL A 114 5.08 -17.02 10.84
C VAL A 114 4.69 -15.81 11.68
N SER A 115 4.48 -15.97 12.98
CA SER A 115 4.12 -14.87 13.89
C SER A 115 4.96 -14.90 15.16
N GLU A 116 5.21 -13.71 15.69
CA GLU A 116 5.88 -13.49 16.97
C GLU A 116 5.16 -12.37 17.72
N GLU A 117 5.11 -12.49 19.05
CA GLU A 117 4.45 -11.54 19.96
C GLU A 117 5.47 -11.11 21.02
N PRO A 118 6.29 -10.08 20.71
CA PRO A 118 7.29 -9.57 21.66
C PRO A 118 6.65 -8.72 22.76
N ASP A 119 7.48 -8.34 23.74
CA ASP A 119 7.12 -7.28 24.70
C ASP A 119 7.05 -5.93 23.97
N SER A 120 5.84 -5.46 23.72
CA SER A 120 5.56 -4.22 22.95
C SER A 120 6.30 -3.02 23.53
N SER A 121 6.35 -2.89 24.86
CA SER A 121 7.00 -1.78 25.57
C SER A 121 8.53 -1.70 25.38
N LYS A 122 9.14 -2.77 24.86
CA LYS A 122 10.58 -2.90 24.62
C LYS A 122 10.92 -3.13 23.15
N THR A 123 9.92 -3.14 22.27
CA THR A 123 10.11 -3.42 20.86
C THR A 123 10.29 -2.10 20.12
N PRO A 124 11.49 -1.82 19.54
CA PRO A 124 11.67 -0.64 18.70
C PRO A 124 10.99 -0.85 17.34
N SER A 125 11.12 0.13 16.45
CA SER A 125 10.86 -0.09 15.02
C SER A 125 11.63 -1.30 14.48
N LEU A 126 11.10 -1.92 13.42
CA LEU A 126 11.68 -3.13 12.84
C LEU A 126 12.05 -2.91 11.38
N VAL A 127 13.25 -3.37 11.01
CA VAL A 127 13.76 -3.42 9.64
C VAL A 127 13.66 -4.86 9.15
N GLY A 128 12.96 -5.04 8.04
CA GLY A 128 12.68 -6.31 7.43
C GLY A 128 13.40 -6.49 6.10
N GLU A 129 14.00 -7.65 5.88
CA GLU A 129 14.62 -8.03 4.62
C GLU A 129 14.18 -9.44 4.20
N ALA A 130 13.81 -9.60 2.93
CA ALA A 130 13.54 -10.90 2.33
C ALA A 130 14.37 -11.11 1.07
N SER A 131 14.78 -12.36 0.84
CA SER A 131 15.64 -12.74 -0.28
C SER A 131 15.22 -14.05 -0.95
N GLY A 132 15.61 -14.20 -2.21
CA GLY A 132 15.36 -15.40 -3.00
C GLY A 132 13.87 -15.70 -3.11
N PRO A 133 13.43 -16.97 -2.96
CA PRO A 133 12.01 -17.31 -3.01
C PRO A 133 11.14 -16.61 -1.97
N LEU A 134 11.70 -16.07 -0.88
CA LEU A 134 10.90 -15.43 0.15
C LEU A 134 10.61 -13.95 -0.15
N ALA A 135 11.27 -13.33 -1.12
CA ALA A 135 11.11 -11.92 -1.45
C ALA A 135 9.81 -11.55 -2.20
N PRO A 136 9.35 -12.32 -3.21
CA PRO A 136 8.18 -11.95 -3.99
C PRO A 136 6.88 -11.86 -3.19
N GLY A 137 6.34 -10.66 -3.04
CA GLY A 137 5.08 -10.43 -2.32
C GLY A 137 5.20 -10.64 -0.82
N TRP A 138 6.42 -10.61 -0.29
CA TRP A 138 6.63 -10.65 1.15
C TRP A 138 5.89 -9.50 1.81
N THR A 139 5.11 -9.82 2.83
CA THR A 139 4.31 -8.86 3.59
C THR A 139 4.48 -9.14 5.07
N VAL A 140 4.49 -8.07 5.86
CA VAL A 140 4.53 -8.12 7.32
C VAL A 140 3.38 -7.26 7.85
N GLN A 141 2.58 -7.86 8.73
CA GLN A 141 1.53 -7.18 9.48
C GLN A 141 2.07 -6.90 10.88
N GLN A 142 1.86 -5.68 11.36
CA GLN A 142 1.90 -5.32 12.77
C GLN A 142 0.48 -5.03 13.24
N THR A 143 0.03 -5.74 14.26
CA THR A 143 -1.27 -5.51 14.90
C THR A 143 -1.01 -5.24 16.37
N THR A 144 -1.49 -4.10 16.87
CA THR A 144 -1.37 -3.71 18.28
C THR A 144 -2.76 -3.55 18.87
N LEU A 145 -3.05 -4.33 19.91
CA LEU A 145 -4.27 -4.26 20.70
C LEU A 145 -3.97 -3.50 21.98
N VAL A 146 -4.60 -2.34 22.16
CA VAL A 146 -4.59 -1.61 23.44
C VAL A 146 -5.92 -1.85 24.12
N ASP A 147 -5.92 -2.69 25.13
CA ASP A 147 -7.15 -3.29 25.66
C ASP A 147 -8.02 -2.35 26.52
N ALA A 148 -7.44 -1.29 27.06
CA ALA A 148 -8.10 -0.33 27.94
C ALA A 148 -7.36 1.02 27.99
N GLY A 149 -8.01 2.01 28.61
CA GLY A 149 -7.46 3.36 28.78
C GLY A 149 -7.93 4.34 27.73
N ALA A 150 -7.38 5.56 27.75
CA ALA A 150 -7.71 6.62 26.80
C ALA A 150 -7.27 6.27 25.36
N ASP A 151 -6.21 5.45 25.23
CA ASP A 151 -5.64 5.01 23.95
C ASP A 151 -6.16 3.64 23.50
N ARG A 152 -7.28 3.17 24.09
CA ARG A 152 -7.94 1.91 23.73
C ARG A 152 -8.17 1.89 22.21
N ALA A 153 -7.61 0.90 21.54
CA ALA A 153 -7.61 0.84 20.08
C ALA A 153 -7.21 -0.55 19.57
N LEU A 154 -7.64 -0.88 18.36
CA LEU A 154 -6.99 -1.91 17.55
C LEU A 154 -6.26 -1.20 16.41
N ARG A 155 -4.93 -1.17 16.48
CA ARG A 155 -4.08 -0.48 15.50
C ARG A 155 -3.48 -1.50 14.56
N GLY A 156 -3.63 -1.31 13.25
CA GLY A 156 -3.14 -2.26 12.25
C GLY A 156 -2.36 -1.58 11.14
N ILE A 157 -1.13 -2.02 10.90
CA ILE A 157 -0.33 -1.55 9.76
C ILE A 157 0.30 -2.72 9.01
N SER A 158 0.21 -2.67 7.67
CA SER A 158 1.07 -3.45 6.79
C SER A 158 2.39 -2.69 6.68
N CYS A 159 3.49 -3.27 7.16
CA CYS A 159 4.80 -2.62 7.17
C CYS A 159 5.18 -2.16 5.74
N GLY A 160 5.58 -0.91 5.59
CA GLY A 160 5.76 -0.27 4.29
C GLY A 160 7.14 -0.52 3.68
N ALA A 161 7.23 -0.47 2.36
CA ALA A 161 8.53 -0.40 1.67
C ALA A 161 9.14 1.00 1.84
N PRO A 162 10.47 1.14 1.90
CA PRO A 162 11.11 2.45 1.94
C PRO A 162 10.98 3.18 0.61
N ASP A 163 10.64 4.46 0.67
CA ASP A 163 10.45 5.38 -0.45
C ASP A 163 10.94 6.80 -0.09
N THR A 164 10.71 7.77 -0.97
CA THR A 164 11.16 9.16 -0.82
C THR A 164 10.03 10.19 -0.78
N ASP A 165 8.79 9.81 -1.11
CA ASP A 165 7.66 10.73 -1.21
C ASP A 165 6.40 10.12 -0.58
N PHE A 166 5.76 10.84 0.35
CA PHE A 166 4.60 10.33 1.07
C PHE A 166 3.55 11.42 1.29
N TRP A 167 2.33 11.17 0.81
CA TRP A 167 1.17 12.01 1.05
C TRP A 167 0.29 11.40 2.14
N LEU A 168 0.03 12.15 3.21
CA LEU A 168 -0.76 11.73 4.37
C LEU A 168 -1.91 12.71 4.61
N PRO A 169 -3.00 12.65 3.82
CA PRO A 169 -4.21 13.44 4.08
C PRO A 169 -4.92 12.93 5.34
N GLY A 170 -5.52 13.82 6.12
CA GLY A 170 -6.27 13.47 7.33
C GLY A 170 -5.46 13.53 8.63
N VAL A 171 -4.25 14.08 8.57
CA VAL A 171 -3.50 14.46 9.79
C VAL A 171 -4.11 15.68 10.46
N ASP A 172 -3.81 15.88 11.73
CA ASP A 172 -4.42 16.92 12.55
C ASP A 172 -3.42 17.43 13.62
N THR A 173 -3.46 18.73 13.91
CA THR A 173 -2.63 19.39 14.93
C THR A 173 -3.44 20.02 16.07
N SER A 174 -4.76 19.82 16.06
CA SER A 174 -5.69 20.22 17.12
C SER A 174 -5.45 19.46 18.42
N LYS A 175 -6.05 19.96 19.51
CA LYS A 175 -5.92 19.35 20.84
C LYS A 175 -6.70 18.05 21.01
N GLU A 176 -7.58 17.73 20.06
CA GLU A 176 -8.35 16.49 20.05
C GLU A 176 -7.57 15.34 19.41
N ARG A 177 -6.40 15.63 18.81
CA ARG A 177 -5.58 14.70 18.06
C ARG A 177 -4.16 14.67 18.59
N SER A 178 -3.55 13.49 18.53
CA SER A 178 -2.16 13.24 18.87
C SER A 178 -1.52 12.47 17.72
N ASP A 179 -1.09 13.21 16.72
CA ASP A 179 -0.53 12.65 15.49
C ASP A 179 1.00 12.70 15.53
N TYR A 180 1.62 11.52 15.62
CA TYR A 180 3.07 11.34 15.49
C TYR A 180 3.38 10.73 14.13
N VAL A 181 4.17 11.41 13.29
CA VAL A 181 4.72 10.76 12.10
C VAL A 181 6.00 10.01 12.48
N HIS A 182 6.00 8.70 12.25
CA HIS A 182 7.13 7.83 12.49
C HIS A 182 7.97 7.73 11.22
N LEU A 183 9.16 8.34 11.23
CA LEU A 183 10.11 8.32 10.12
C LEU A 183 11.18 7.26 10.39
N THR A 184 11.19 6.18 9.60
CA THR A 184 12.08 5.03 9.80
C THR A 184 13.11 4.95 8.67
N ASN A 185 14.40 5.01 9.00
CA ASN A 185 15.50 4.86 8.06
C ASN A 185 16.02 3.41 8.07
N PRO A 186 15.89 2.65 6.96
CA PRO A 186 16.39 1.28 6.85
C PRO A 186 17.90 1.20 6.56
N ASP A 187 18.50 2.31 6.12
CA ASP A 187 19.84 2.31 5.53
C ASP A 187 20.91 2.60 6.60
N ASP A 188 22.16 2.25 6.31
CA ASP A 188 23.32 2.45 7.19
C ASP A 188 23.93 3.87 7.09
N THR A 189 23.32 4.73 6.27
CA THR A 189 23.62 6.16 6.15
C THR A 189 22.44 6.99 6.64
N ALA A 190 22.70 8.18 7.18
CA ALA A 190 21.64 9.09 7.61
C ALA A 190 20.77 9.53 6.42
N ALA A 191 19.46 9.67 6.66
CA ALA A 191 18.52 10.27 5.73
C ALA A 191 18.17 11.70 6.20
N VAL A 192 17.73 12.53 5.26
CA VAL A 192 17.26 13.89 5.52
C VAL A 192 15.85 14.02 4.99
N VAL A 193 14.94 14.50 5.83
CA VAL A 193 13.50 14.51 5.55
C VAL A 193 12.91 15.89 5.82
N ASP A 194 12.02 16.33 4.93
CA ASP A 194 11.18 17.50 5.09
C ASP A 194 9.72 17.05 5.32
N ILE A 195 8.99 17.78 6.17
CA ILE A 195 7.56 17.60 6.43
C ILE A 195 6.85 18.94 6.19
N ALA A 196 6.06 19.02 5.13
CA ALA A 196 5.17 20.14 4.87
C ALA A 196 3.74 19.81 5.31
N LEU A 197 3.05 20.78 5.95
CA LEU A 197 1.65 20.67 6.34
C LEU A 197 0.80 21.61 5.50
N TYR A 198 -0.32 21.13 4.97
CA TYR A 198 -1.24 21.90 4.14
C TYR A 198 -2.66 21.91 4.73
N GLY A 199 -3.22 23.09 4.87
CA GLY A 199 -4.58 23.31 5.36
C GLY A 199 -5.48 24.00 4.33
N PRO A 200 -6.72 24.38 4.73
CA PRO A 200 -7.68 25.10 3.88
C PRO A 200 -7.22 26.47 3.38
N LYS A 201 -6.16 27.04 3.96
CA LYS A 201 -5.57 28.31 3.53
C LYS A 201 -4.25 28.17 2.80
N GLY A 202 -3.85 26.94 2.48
CA GLY A 202 -2.56 26.62 1.88
C GLY A 202 -1.59 26.02 2.89
N GLU A 203 -0.30 26.11 2.58
CA GLU A 203 0.79 25.59 3.42
C GLU A 203 0.88 26.31 4.78
N LEU A 204 0.97 25.51 5.84
CA LEU A 204 1.30 25.94 7.20
C LEU A 204 2.83 26.01 7.30
N ARG A 205 3.41 27.11 6.82
CA ARG A 205 4.87 27.29 6.77
C ARG A 205 5.51 27.09 8.15
N SER A 206 6.56 26.27 8.18
CA SER A 206 7.32 25.95 9.38
C SER A 206 8.75 25.60 9.05
N GLU A 207 9.72 26.33 9.61
CA GLU A 207 11.15 25.99 9.49
C GLU A 207 11.50 24.72 10.30
N VAL A 208 10.64 24.31 11.25
CA VAL A 208 10.88 23.13 12.11
C VAL A 208 10.68 21.83 11.34
N GLY A 209 9.89 21.86 10.27
CA GLY A 209 9.59 20.70 9.43
C GLY A 209 10.69 20.36 8.42
N GLU A 210 11.70 21.22 8.23
CA GLU A 210 12.72 21.05 7.18
C GLU A 210 14.03 20.47 7.75
N GLY A 211 14.73 19.66 6.94
CA GLY A 211 16.08 19.18 7.22
C GLY A 211 16.19 18.17 8.36
N ILE A 212 15.10 17.48 8.70
CA ILE A 212 15.04 16.53 9.82
C ILE A 212 15.99 15.37 9.55
N GLN A 213 17.00 15.21 10.42
CA GLN A 213 17.98 14.14 10.33
C GLN A 213 17.40 12.85 10.90
N ILE A 214 17.40 11.79 10.09
CA ILE A 214 17.02 10.44 10.50
C ILE A 214 18.28 9.56 10.52
N PRO A 215 18.84 9.25 11.70
CA PRO A 215 20.07 8.49 11.79
C PRO A 215 19.99 7.12 11.11
N PRO A 216 21.14 6.50 10.76
CA PRO A 216 21.18 5.15 10.25
C PRO A 216 20.39 4.16 11.09
N LEU A 217 19.64 3.27 10.44
CA LEU A 217 18.95 2.15 11.08
C LEU A 217 18.13 2.59 12.31
N SER A 218 17.42 3.72 12.21
CA SER A 218 16.71 4.35 13.34
C SER A 218 15.30 4.79 12.97
N THR A 219 14.49 5.08 14.00
CA THR A 219 13.21 5.77 13.84
C THR A 219 13.18 7.06 14.66
N VAL A 220 12.66 8.11 14.05
CA VAL A 220 12.39 9.41 14.68
C VAL A 220 10.87 9.65 14.62
N PRO A 221 10.16 9.62 15.77
CA PRO A 221 8.78 10.08 15.84
C PRO A 221 8.74 11.61 15.94
N VAL A 222 7.95 12.27 15.09
CA VAL A 222 7.76 13.73 15.09
C VAL A 222 6.30 14.05 15.38
N LEU A 223 6.05 14.77 16.48
CA LEU A 223 4.70 15.23 16.85
C LEU A 223 4.27 16.38 15.93
N LEU A 224 3.25 16.16 15.10
CA LEU A 224 2.86 17.13 14.06
C LEU A 224 2.40 18.47 14.63
N SER A 225 1.80 18.50 15.83
CA SER A 225 1.38 19.75 16.48
C SER A 225 2.55 20.65 16.92
N THR A 226 3.78 20.14 16.91
CA THR A 226 4.99 20.95 17.10
C THR A 226 5.46 21.65 15.84
N LEU A 227 4.95 21.22 14.67
CA LEU A 227 5.30 21.78 13.37
C LEU A 227 4.38 22.93 12.96
N SER A 228 3.29 23.21 13.68
CA SER A 228 2.39 24.33 13.40
C SER A 228 2.35 25.34 14.55
N GLY A 229 2.32 26.64 14.22
CA GLY A 229 2.19 27.71 15.21
C GLY A 229 0.77 27.85 15.78
N SER A 230 -0.22 27.22 15.14
CA SER A 230 -1.61 27.23 15.56
C SER A 230 -2.25 25.86 15.31
N PRO A 231 -3.05 25.33 16.26
CA PRO A 231 -3.75 24.07 16.06
C PRO A 231 -4.76 24.16 14.91
N GLU A 232 -4.70 23.20 13.98
CA GLU A 232 -5.57 23.12 12.81
C GLU A 232 -5.91 21.65 12.50
N SER A 233 -7.16 21.43 12.10
CA SER A 233 -7.72 20.11 11.76
C SER A 233 -7.79 19.92 10.24
N ASP A 234 -8.00 18.65 9.83
CA ASP A 234 -8.14 18.26 8.43
C ASP A 234 -6.98 18.73 7.55
N LEU A 235 -5.76 18.41 7.97
CA LEU A 235 -4.55 18.77 7.25
C LEU A 235 -4.11 17.63 6.33
N THR A 236 -3.21 17.97 5.41
CA THR A 236 -2.45 17.00 4.62
C THR A 236 -0.98 17.19 4.93
N ALA A 237 -0.29 16.13 5.36
CA ALA A 237 1.17 16.13 5.44
C ALA A 237 1.78 15.62 4.14
N HIS A 238 2.86 16.25 3.70
CA HIS A 238 3.75 15.77 2.65
C HIS A 238 5.12 15.56 3.25
N VAL A 239 5.58 14.31 3.23
CA VAL A 239 6.89 13.92 3.76
C VAL A 239 7.78 13.60 2.58
N THR A 240 8.91 14.28 2.47
CA THR A 240 9.87 14.10 1.38
C THR A 240 11.25 13.80 1.92
N ALA A 241 11.84 12.66 1.53
CA ALA A 241 13.24 12.38 1.81
C ALA A 241 14.11 13.10 0.77
N THR A 242 14.82 14.16 1.18
CA THR A 242 15.76 14.89 0.33
C THR A 242 17.10 14.15 0.18
N THR A 243 17.39 13.21 1.08
CA THR A 243 18.53 12.29 0.99
C THR A 243 18.15 10.94 1.63
N GLY A 244 18.56 9.84 1.01
CA GLY A 244 18.24 8.49 1.47
C GLY A 244 16.81 8.07 1.13
N ARG A 245 16.30 7.05 1.81
CA ARG A 245 14.91 6.59 1.73
C ARG A 245 14.41 6.28 3.13
N ILE A 246 13.12 6.43 3.36
CA ILE A 246 12.51 6.18 4.68
C ILE A 246 11.18 5.44 4.52
N SER A 247 10.59 4.98 5.60
CA SER A 247 9.15 4.75 5.68
C SER A 247 8.52 5.80 6.59
N ALA A 248 7.33 6.28 6.19
CA ALA A 248 6.52 7.21 6.96
C ALA A 248 5.13 6.60 7.22
N ALA A 249 4.68 6.66 8.46
CA ALA A 249 3.31 6.37 8.86
C ALA A 249 2.95 7.23 10.07
N VAL A 250 1.68 7.62 10.20
CA VAL A 250 1.22 8.43 11.32
C VAL A 250 0.52 7.55 12.34
N ASP A 251 1.02 7.54 13.57
CA ASP A 251 0.27 7.08 14.74
C ASP A 251 -0.71 8.20 15.09
N ALA A 252 -1.98 8.03 14.73
CA ALA A 252 -3.03 9.01 14.95
C ALA A 252 -3.94 8.58 16.09
N GLY A 253 -3.80 9.25 17.24
CA GLY A 253 -4.71 9.12 18.38
C GLY A 253 -5.80 10.19 18.36
N THR A 254 -7.06 9.79 18.52
CA THR A 254 -8.22 10.67 18.65
C THR A 254 -8.74 10.62 20.09
N ARG A 255 -8.81 11.79 20.74
CA ARG A 255 -9.29 11.92 22.11
C ARG A 255 -10.68 11.27 22.26
N ASP A 256 -10.81 10.40 23.25
CA ASP A 256 -12.04 9.67 23.59
C ASP A 256 -12.58 8.75 22.48
N ALA A 257 -11.81 8.51 21.40
CA ALA A 257 -12.20 7.69 20.25
C ALA A 257 -11.08 6.75 19.74
N GLY A 258 -10.09 6.44 20.58
CA GLY A 258 -9.02 5.50 20.25
C GLY A 258 -8.06 6.03 19.19
N GLY A 259 -7.64 5.18 18.25
CA GLY A 259 -6.72 5.58 17.19
C GLY A 259 -6.33 4.41 16.28
N ASP A 260 -5.67 4.72 15.16
CA ASP A 260 -5.13 3.73 14.22
C ASP A 260 -3.92 4.33 13.50
N TRP A 261 -3.27 3.53 12.67
CA TRP A 261 -2.24 4.00 11.76
C TRP A 261 -2.88 4.66 10.53
N LEU A 262 -2.49 5.91 10.24
CA LEU A 262 -2.69 6.52 8.93
C LEU A 262 -1.45 6.25 8.08
N VAL A 263 -1.63 5.45 7.03
CA VAL A 263 -0.57 5.15 6.04
C VAL A 263 -0.66 6.10 4.85
N PRO A 264 0.43 6.30 4.10
CA PRO A 264 0.44 7.15 2.92
C PRO A 264 -0.64 6.78 1.91
N ALA A 265 -1.25 7.79 1.30
CA ALA A 265 -2.10 7.61 0.14
C ALA A 265 -1.25 7.26 -1.09
N ALA A 266 -1.89 6.60 -2.06
CA ALA A 266 -1.32 6.41 -3.38
C ALA A 266 -1.00 7.75 -4.05
N ASP A 267 -0.09 7.70 -5.04
CA ASP A 267 0.34 8.85 -5.81
C ASP A 267 -0.85 9.73 -6.28
N PRO A 268 -0.66 11.06 -6.36
CA PRO A 268 -1.71 11.96 -6.81
C PRO A 268 -2.33 11.51 -8.14
N ALA A 269 -3.65 11.35 -8.14
CA ALA A 269 -4.38 10.85 -9.30
C ALA A 269 -5.72 11.55 -9.48
N PRO A 270 -6.25 11.67 -10.70
CA PRO A 270 -7.52 12.34 -10.96
C PRO A 270 -8.74 11.53 -10.49
N ARG A 271 -8.58 10.22 -10.36
CA ARG A 271 -9.61 9.31 -9.84
C ARG A 271 -9.03 8.57 -8.65
N LEU A 272 -9.72 8.65 -7.52
CA LEU A 272 -9.32 8.02 -6.27
C LEU A 272 -10.39 7.04 -5.80
N VAL A 273 -9.95 5.99 -5.10
CA VAL A 273 -10.83 4.99 -4.50
C VAL A 273 -10.36 4.75 -3.08
N LEU A 274 -11.29 4.86 -2.14
CA LEU A 274 -11.06 4.68 -0.71
C LEU A 274 -11.92 3.48 -0.26
N PRO A 275 -11.39 2.24 -0.37
CA PRO A 275 -12.15 1.01 -0.13
C PRO A 275 -12.25 0.66 1.34
N GLY A 276 -13.35 -0.01 1.72
CA GLY A 276 -13.46 -0.62 3.05
C GLY A 276 -14.28 0.13 4.08
N ILE A 277 -15.11 1.09 3.65
CA ILE A 277 -15.99 1.85 4.55
C ILE A 277 -17.01 0.89 5.20
N PRO A 278 -17.03 0.79 6.55
CA PRO A 278 -17.94 -0.09 7.28
C PRO A 278 -19.41 0.38 7.18
N ASP A 279 -20.34 -0.55 7.31
CA ASP A 279 -21.78 -0.31 7.26
C ASP A 279 -22.29 0.55 8.42
N ASP A 280 -21.63 0.45 9.57
CA ASP A 280 -21.96 1.11 10.83
C ASP A 280 -21.06 2.32 11.14
N ALA A 281 -20.37 2.88 10.14
CA ALA A 281 -19.66 4.15 10.29
C ALA A 281 -20.63 5.27 10.71
N THR A 282 -20.33 5.92 11.83
CA THR A 282 -21.16 7.00 12.40
C THR A 282 -20.72 8.38 11.92
N LYS A 283 -19.42 8.55 11.65
CA LYS A 283 -18.86 9.74 10.99
C LYS A 283 -17.84 9.32 9.94
N LEU A 284 -17.79 10.08 8.85
CA LEU A 284 -16.84 9.89 7.75
C LEU A 284 -16.33 11.26 7.33
N ARG A 285 -15.07 11.56 7.66
CA ARG A 285 -14.44 12.83 7.31
C ARG A 285 -13.49 12.59 6.13
N LEU A 286 -13.84 13.11 4.97
CA LEU A 286 -12.97 13.11 3.80
C LEU A 286 -12.03 14.31 3.88
N VAL A 287 -10.74 14.08 3.66
CA VAL A 287 -9.71 15.11 3.53
C VAL A 287 -9.00 14.89 2.20
N ALA A 288 -8.92 15.93 1.36
CA ALA A 288 -8.32 15.86 0.04
C ALA A 288 -7.45 17.09 -0.25
N PHE A 289 -6.39 16.89 -1.03
CA PHE A 289 -5.41 17.93 -1.38
C PHE A 289 -5.03 17.85 -2.85
N ALA A 290 -4.85 19.02 -3.49
CA ALA A 290 -4.44 19.15 -4.89
C ALA A 290 -2.98 19.66 -4.95
N PRO A 291 -1.98 18.77 -5.16
CA PRO A 291 -0.57 19.16 -5.21
C PRO A 291 -0.18 19.96 -6.46
N GLY A 292 -1.01 19.91 -7.51
CA GLY A 292 -0.78 20.62 -8.77
C GLY A 292 -1.10 22.11 -8.71
N THR A 293 -0.94 22.80 -9.84
CA THR A 293 -1.21 24.24 -10.00
C THR A 293 -2.66 24.58 -10.32
N ASP A 294 -3.47 23.58 -10.63
CA ASP A 294 -4.87 23.73 -11.02
C ASP A 294 -5.81 23.30 -9.89
N ASP A 295 -6.99 23.91 -9.83
CA ASP A 295 -8.07 23.47 -8.96
C ASP A 295 -8.63 22.13 -9.44
N ALA A 296 -9.08 21.29 -8.52
CA ALA A 296 -9.77 20.04 -8.80
C ALA A 296 -11.23 20.14 -8.37
N SER A 297 -12.16 19.96 -9.30
CA SER A 297 -13.57 19.69 -8.97
C SER A 297 -13.85 18.20 -9.08
N LEU A 298 -14.23 17.58 -7.96
CA LEU A 298 -14.38 16.14 -7.83
C LEU A 298 -15.85 15.77 -7.58
N LYS A 299 -16.38 14.83 -8.36
CA LYS A 299 -17.61 14.10 -8.02
C LYS A 299 -17.33 13.14 -6.88
N VAL A 300 -18.18 13.17 -5.86
CA VAL A 300 -18.13 12.27 -4.72
C VAL A 300 -19.20 11.20 -4.88
N GLN A 301 -18.79 9.93 -4.91
CA GLN A 301 -19.70 8.81 -5.11
C GLN A 301 -19.41 7.68 -4.12
N PHE A 302 -20.45 6.99 -3.66
CA PHE A 302 -20.31 5.85 -2.76
C PHE A 302 -20.78 4.57 -3.45
N ALA A 303 -19.82 3.68 -3.74
CA ALA A 303 -20.03 2.43 -4.44
C ALA A 303 -20.34 1.31 -3.44
N ARG A 304 -21.54 0.74 -3.58
CA ARG A 304 -22.13 -0.30 -2.72
C ARG A 304 -22.25 -1.63 -3.47
N LYS A 305 -22.90 -2.63 -2.86
CA LYS A 305 -22.98 -3.98 -3.44
C LYS A 305 -23.67 -4.03 -4.80
N SER A 306 -24.74 -3.25 -4.98
CA SER A 306 -25.60 -3.32 -6.17
C SER A 306 -25.68 -2.02 -6.96
N SER A 307 -25.17 -0.92 -6.42
CA SER A 307 -25.30 0.42 -7.02
C SER A 307 -24.20 1.35 -6.52
N THR A 308 -24.08 2.49 -7.21
CA THR A 308 -23.34 3.65 -6.71
C THR A 308 -24.34 4.76 -6.43
N ILE A 309 -24.20 5.42 -5.29
CA ILE A 309 -25.02 6.58 -4.92
C ILE A 309 -24.19 7.86 -4.94
N VAL A 310 -24.86 9.00 -5.11
CA VAL A 310 -24.28 10.32 -4.91
C VAL A 310 -24.84 10.87 -3.60
N PRO A 311 -23.98 11.32 -2.66
CA PRO A 311 -24.44 11.85 -1.38
C PRO A 311 -25.14 13.19 -1.58
N ALA A 312 -26.37 13.33 -1.08
CA ALA A 312 -27.14 14.56 -1.21
C ALA A 312 -26.48 15.72 -0.46
N GLY A 313 -26.33 16.88 -1.13
CA GLY A 313 -25.67 18.07 -0.58
C GLY A 313 -24.14 18.00 -0.56
N HIS A 314 -23.57 16.88 -1.01
CA HIS A 314 -22.14 16.59 -1.03
C HIS A 314 -21.75 15.94 -2.36
N GLU A 315 -22.42 16.31 -3.45
CA GLU A 315 -22.26 15.73 -4.78
C GLU A 315 -20.87 16.02 -5.36
N ASN A 316 -20.34 17.21 -5.05
CA ASN A 316 -19.09 17.72 -5.55
C ASN A 316 -18.19 18.24 -4.41
N LEU A 317 -16.89 18.09 -4.57
CA LEU A 317 -15.85 18.66 -3.72
C LEU A 317 -14.90 19.50 -4.57
N LEU A 318 -14.80 20.79 -4.27
CA LEU A 318 -13.78 21.67 -4.85
C LEU A 318 -12.53 21.65 -3.96
N VAL A 319 -11.41 21.23 -4.53
CA VAL A 319 -10.08 21.30 -3.91
C VAL A 319 -9.28 22.33 -4.67
N LYS A 320 -8.91 23.43 -3.99
CA LYS A 320 -8.08 24.46 -4.62
C LYS A 320 -6.63 24.00 -4.70
N SER A 321 -5.92 24.43 -5.73
CA SER A 321 -4.47 24.19 -5.88
C SER A 321 -3.72 24.59 -4.60
N GLY A 322 -2.88 23.67 -4.10
CA GLY A 322 -2.06 23.89 -2.91
C GLY A 322 -2.83 24.02 -1.60
N MET A 323 -4.13 23.70 -1.57
CA MET A 323 -4.98 23.75 -0.38
C MET A 323 -5.62 22.40 -0.06
N THR A 324 -5.84 22.15 1.22
CA THR A 324 -6.61 21.00 1.69
C THR A 324 -8.10 21.36 1.77
N ALA A 325 -8.96 20.50 1.26
CA ALA A 325 -10.41 20.61 1.42
C ALA A 325 -10.93 19.39 2.20
N SER A 326 -11.97 19.61 3.00
CA SER A 326 -12.57 18.54 3.81
C SER A 326 -14.09 18.53 3.72
N LEU A 327 -14.66 17.33 3.86
CA LEU A 327 -16.09 17.08 3.70
C LEU A 327 -16.56 16.09 4.76
N ASP A 328 -17.63 16.43 5.48
CA ASP A 328 -18.31 15.49 6.36
C ASP A 328 -19.35 14.71 5.56
N LEU A 329 -19.21 13.38 5.55
CA LEU A 329 -20.07 12.43 4.83
C LEU A 329 -20.88 11.57 5.81
N SER A 330 -21.16 12.10 7.00
CA SER A 330 -21.97 11.43 8.02
C SER A 330 -23.29 10.89 7.44
N GLY A 331 -23.57 9.61 7.69
CA GLY A 331 -24.79 8.94 7.24
C GLY A 331 -24.79 8.42 5.79
N ILE A 332 -23.73 8.65 5.00
CA ILE A 332 -23.62 8.20 3.60
C ILE A 332 -23.80 6.68 3.40
N THR A 333 -23.46 5.87 4.41
CA THR A 333 -23.51 4.40 4.30
C THR A 333 -24.95 3.91 4.24
N HIS A 334 -25.89 4.59 4.90
CA HIS A 334 -27.27 4.13 5.12
C HIS A 334 -27.34 2.64 5.53
N GLY A 335 -26.40 2.19 6.38
CA GLY A 335 -26.32 0.81 6.84
C GLY A 335 -25.74 -0.20 5.84
N GLU A 336 -25.14 0.27 4.73
CA GLU A 336 -24.47 -0.59 3.75
C GLU A 336 -22.98 -0.21 3.63
N ALA A 337 -22.11 -1.21 3.79
CA ALA A 337 -20.67 -1.06 3.62
C ALA A 337 -20.29 -0.88 2.15
N GLY A 338 -19.17 -0.22 1.88
CA GLY A 338 -18.78 0.08 0.51
C GLY A 338 -17.42 0.76 0.37
N SER A 339 -17.28 1.55 -0.70
CA SER A 339 -16.07 2.33 -1.00
C SER A 339 -16.46 3.71 -1.49
N LEU A 340 -15.66 4.72 -1.14
CA LEU A 340 -15.80 6.04 -1.74
C LEU A 340 -15.00 6.08 -3.05
N VAL A 341 -15.58 6.71 -4.06
CA VAL A 341 -14.97 6.94 -5.37
C VAL A 341 -15.00 8.44 -5.64
N LEU A 342 -13.83 9.02 -5.84
CA LEU A 342 -13.67 10.40 -6.27
C LEU A 342 -13.28 10.38 -7.74
N SER A 343 -13.89 11.23 -8.56
CA SER A 343 -13.54 11.35 -9.98
C SER A 343 -13.74 12.77 -10.48
N PRO A 344 -13.07 13.17 -11.58
CA PRO A 344 -13.19 14.54 -12.07
C PRO A 344 -14.63 14.85 -12.44
N GLU A 345 -15.12 16.03 -12.04
CA GLU A 345 -16.43 16.51 -12.46
C GLU A 345 -16.50 16.66 -13.98
N ASP A 346 -15.47 17.30 -14.57
CA ASP A 346 -15.21 17.33 -16.00
C ASP A 346 -14.07 16.36 -16.38
N PRO A 347 -14.35 15.28 -17.14
CA PRO A 347 -13.32 14.36 -17.62
C PRO A 347 -12.22 15.02 -18.48
N LYS A 348 -12.43 16.24 -18.99
CA LYS A 348 -11.44 17.00 -19.75
C LYS A 348 -10.48 17.80 -18.88
N ALA A 349 -10.75 17.92 -17.58
CA ALA A 349 -9.89 18.56 -16.59
C ALA A 349 -9.55 17.59 -15.44
N PRO A 350 -8.76 16.53 -15.70
CA PRO A 350 -8.43 15.51 -14.71
C PRO A 350 -7.29 15.96 -13.79
N THR A 351 -7.55 16.96 -12.93
CA THR A 351 -6.57 17.45 -11.95
C THR A 351 -6.24 16.36 -10.92
N PRO A 352 -4.96 15.97 -10.75
CA PRO A 352 -4.56 14.99 -9.75
C PRO A 352 -4.74 15.49 -8.31
N VAL A 353 -5.21 14.60 -7.44
CA VAL A 353 -5.40 14.87 -6.00
C VAL A 353 -4.93 13.66 -5.18
N VAL A 354 -4.70 13.87 -3.88
CA VAL A 354 -4.56 12.83 -2.86
C VAL A 354 -5.71 12.97 -1.86
N ALA A 355 -6.14 11.87 -1.25
CA ALA A 355 -7.22 11.91 -0.26
C ALA A 355 -7.16 10.75 0.74
N ALA A 356 -7.77 10.94 1.90
CA ALA A 356 -8.03 9.90 2.88
C ALA A 356 -9.35 10.16 3.63
N LEU A 357 -9.87 9.11 4.25
CA LEU A 357 -11.01 9.19 5.17
C LEU A 357 -10.56 8.93 6.60
N GLU A 358 -11.01 9.75 7.53
CA GLU A 358 -11.17 9.34 8.93
C GLU A 358 -12.56 8.72 9.10
N VAL A 359 -12.59 7.52 9.67
CA VAL A 359 -13.80 6.73 9.90
C VAL A 359 -14.02 6.57 11.39
N THR A 360 -15.12 7.10 11.91
CA THR A 360 -15.52 6.87 13.30
C THR A 360 -16.66 5.86 13.37
N ARG A 361 -16.58 4.92 14.33
CA ARG A 361 -17.63 3.95 14.65
C ARG A 361 -17.97 4.02 16.15
N GLY A 362 -19.10 3.44 16.53
CA GLY A 362 -19.52 3.36 17.93
C GLY A 362 -20.20 4.64 18.45
N LYS A 363 -20.36 4.72 19.77
CA LYS A 363 -21.06 5.82 20.45
C LYS A 363 -20.54 6.01 21.89
N GLY A 364 -20.56 7.23 22.40
CA GLY A 364 -20.13 7.51 23.77
C GLY A 364 -18.70 7.03 24.03
N GLY A 365 -18.46 6.32 25.13
CA GLY A 365 -17.13 5.77 25.45
C GLY A 365 -16.68 4.58 24.57
N ASP A 366 -17.56 4.11 23.68
CA ASP A 366 -17.26 3.04 22.71
C ASP A 366 -16.88 3.58 21.33
N LEU A 367 -16.59 4.88 21.20
CA LEU A 367 -16.10 5.46 19.96
C LEU A 367 -14.73 4.88 19.60
N GLU A 368 -14.53 4.66 18.31
CA GLU A 368 -13.29 4.16 17.70
C GLU A 368 -13.07 4.85 16.36
N THR A 369 -11.81 5.15 16.03
CA THR A 369 -11.40 5.76 14.77
C THR A 369 -10.42 4.86 14.01
N ALA A 370 -10.57 4.83 12.68
CA ALA A 370 -9.60 4.25 11.74
C ALA A 370 -9.46 5.11 10.49
N PHE A 371 -8.45 4.86 9.67
CA PHE A 371 -8.18 5.65 8.46
C PHE A 371 -8.28 4.79 7.19
N ILE A 372 -8.73 5.41 6.10
CA ILE A 372 -8.75 4.79 4.77
C ILE A 372 -8.13 5.78 3.78
N PRO A 373 -6.85 5.65 3.42
CA PRO A 373 -6.29 6.46 2.35
C PRO A 373 -6.81 6.01 0.98
N ALA A 374 -6.76 6.92 0.00
CA ALA A 374 -6.92 6.55 -1.40
C ALA A 374 -5.80 5.60 -1.81
N THR A 375 -6.16 4.47 -2.41
CA THR A 375 -5.23 3.37 -2.67
C THR A 375 -5.16 3.04 -4.15
N SER A 376 -3.98 2.59 -4.58
CA SER A 376 -3.79 2.09 -5.95
C SER A 376 -4.62 0.81 -6.17
N PRO A 377 -4.99 0.48 -7.43
CA PRO A 377 -5.59 -0.80 -7.72
C PRO A 377 -4.64 -1.94 -7.33
N VAL A 378 -5.20 -3.07 -6.90
CA VAL A 378 -4.53 -4.35 -6.88
C VAL A 378 -3.94 -4.60 -8.27
N GLY A 379 -2.62 -4.72 -8.34
CA GLY A 379 -1.92 -4.99 -9.59
C GLY A 379 -1.98 -6.47 -9.96
N ALA A 380 -0.83 -7.15 -10.04
CA ALA A 380 -0.83 -8.58 -10.36
C ALA A 380 -1.45 -9.41 -9.22
N ARG A 381 -1.15 -9.01 -7.98
CA ARG A 381 -1.75 -9.52 -6.74
C ARG A 381 -1.44 -8.57 -5.58
N ALA A 382 -2.19 -8.72 -4.49
CA ALA A 382 -1.97 -8.09 -3.20
C ALA A 382 -2.00 -9.16 -2.10
N SER A 383 -1.14 -9.06 -1.09
CA SER A 383 -1.11 -9.99 0.04
C SER A 383 -1.13 -9.26 1.38
N VAL A 384 -1.93 -9.76 2.32
CA VAL A 384 -1.98 -9.29 3.72
C VAL A 384 -2.00 -10.47 4.68
N THR A 385 -1.44 -10.28 5.87
CA THR A 385 -1.26 -11.35 6.85
C THR A 385 -1.68 -10.92 8.26
N GLY A 386 -1.59 -11.82 9.25
CA GLY A 386 -2.10 -11.57 10.61
C GLY A 386 -3.63 -11.61 10.70
N ASN A 387 -4.31 -12.39 9.84
CA ASN A 387 -5.74 -12.59 9.98
C ASN A 387 -6.02 -13.55 11.14
N THR A 388 -6.91 -13.17 12.03
CA THR A 388 -7.34 -13.95 13.20
C THR A 388 -8.85 -14.22 13.16
N GLY A 389 -9.36 -14.96 14.15
CA GLY A 389 -10.79 -15.20 14.30
C GLY A 389 -11.40 -16.12 13.24
N LYS A 390 -12.74 -16.14 13.21
CA LYS A 390 -13.53 -16.99 12.28
C LYS A 390 -13.57 -16.43 10.85
N SER A 391 -13.42 -15.11 10.71
CA SER A 391 -13.39 -14.42 9.43
C SER A 391 -12.84 -13.01 9.59
N VAL A 392 -12.31 -12.48 8.49
CA VAL A 392 -12.04 -11.05 8.32
C VAL A 392 -12.93 -10.49 7.23
N ARG A 393 -13.21 -9.19 7.27
CA ARG A 393 -14.04 -8.54 6.26
C ARG A 393 -13.14 -8.01 5.15
N LEU A 394 -13.34 -8.49 3.92
CA LEU A 394 -12.64 -8.07 2.71
C LEU A 394 -13.59 -7.27 1.84
N THR A 395 -13.20 -6.05 1.48
CA THR A 395 -13.90 -5.22 0.50
C THR A 395 -13.15 -5.26 -0.83
N LEU A 396 -13.86 -5.53 -1.92
CA LEU A 396 -13.37 -5.50 -3.29
C LEU A 396 -14.20 -4.50 -4.10
N SER A 397 -13.58 -3.43 -4.61
CA SER A 397 -14.23 -2.38 -5.38
C SER A 397 -13.75 -2.37 -6.83
N ALA A 398 -14.69 -2.31 -7.79
CA ALA A 398 -14.38 -2.28 -9.21
C ALA A 398 -15.10 -1.09 -9.89
N PRO A 399 -14.66 0.15 -9.63
CA PRO A 399 -15.39 1.35 -10.04
C PRO A 399 -15.44 1.53 -11.56
N GLU A 400 -14.44 1.05 -12.29
CA GLU A 400 -14.28 1.35 -13.73
C GLU A 400 -14.84 0.26 -14.65
N ALA A 401 -14.58 -1.00 -14.33
CA ALA A 401 -15.03 -2.16 -15.11
C ALA A 401 -15.21 -3.38 -14.22
N ALA A 402 -16.04 -4.33 -14.63
CA ALA A 402 -16.27 -5.55 -13.87
C ALA A 402 -14.99 -6.38 -13.74
N ALA A 403 -14.87 -7.12 -12.65
CA ALA A 403 -13.69 -7.92 -12.35
C ALA A 403 -14.05 -9.30 -11.80
N LYS A 404 -13.19 -10.29 -12.07
CA LYS A 404 -13.18 -11.57 -11.39
C LYS A 404 -11.91 -11.65 -10.56
N VAL A 405 -12.05 -11.92 -9.27
CA VAL A 405 -10.95 -11.83 -8.31
C VAL A 405 -10.79 -13.15 -7.61
N ALA A 406 -9.62 -13.77 -7.75
CA ALA A 406 -9.24 -14.92 -6.96
C ALA A 406 -8.78 -14.45 -5.58
N VAL A 407 -9.38 -14.98 -4.53
CA VAL A 407 -9.01 -14.74 -3.13
C VAL A 407 -8.55 -16.07 -2.55
N THR A 408 -7.28 -16.11 -2.19
CA THR A 408 -6.61 -17.29 -1.62
C THR A 408 -6.36 -17.06 -0.13
N THR A 409 -6.88 -17.94 0.71
CA THR A 409 -6.47 -18.06 2.11
C THR A 409 -5.26 -18.99 2.21
N SER A 410 -4.26 -18.63 3.02
CA SER A 410 -3.08 -19.47 3.25
C SER A 410 -3.37 -20.60 4.26
N ALA A 411 -2.39 -21.49 4.45
CA ALA A 411 -2.32 -22.26 5.69
C ALA A 411 -2.17 -21.30 6.89
N GLY A 412 -2.45 -21.78 8.09
CA GLY A 412 -2.20 -21.02 9.31
C GLY A 412 -0.79 -21.23 9.86
N THR A 413 -0.38 -20.37 10.79
CA THR A 413 0.92 -20.46 11.48
C THR A 413 1.13 -21.80 12.19
N LYS A 414 0.04 -22.48 12.55
CA LYS A 414 0.04 -23.77 13.26
C LYS A 414 -0.55 -24.92 12.41
N GLY A 415 -0.64 -24.73 11.08
CA GLY A 415 -1.09 -25.75 10.13
C GLY A 415 -2.37 -25.39 9.37
N GLY A 416 -2.84 -26.36 8.57
CA GLY A 416 -3.96 -26.20 7.63
C GLY A 416 -3.50 -26.20 6.18
N ALA A 417 -4.47 -26.06 5.26
CA ALA A 417 -4.22 -26.03 3.83
C ALA A 417 -4.79 -24.74 3.20
N PRO A 418 -4.11 -24.18 2.17
CA PRO A 418 -4.61 -23.02 1.47
C PRO A 418 -5.91 -23.36 0.70
N ALA A 419 -6.76 -22.36 0.52
CA ALA A 419 -7.99 -22.48 -0.27
C ALA A 419 -8.22 -21.23 -1.13
N THR A 420 -8.71 -21.42 -2.34
CA THR A 420 -8.99 -20.31 -3.27
C THR A 420 -10.47 -20.26 -3.62
N LYS A 421 -11.06 -19.07 -3.57
CA LYS A 421 -12.41 -18.78 -4.06
C LYS A 421 -12.35 -17.62 -5.05
N THR A 422 -13.18 -17.67 -6.08
CA THR A 422 -13.29 -16.56 -7.04
C THR A 422 -14.56 -15.78 -6.78
N TYR A 423 -14.44 -14.46 -6.74
CA TYR A 423 -15.55 -13.53 -6.56
C TYR A 423 -15.70 -12.67 -7.82
N THR A 424 -16.94 -12.37 -8.19
CA THR A 424 -17.24 -11.43 -9.28
C THR A 424 -17.64 -10.11 -8.66
N VAL A 425 -16.99 -9.03 -9.09
CA VAL A 425 -17.30 -7.65 -8.70
C VAL A 425 -17.87 -6.95 -9.92
N PRO A 426 -19.18 -6.61 -9.92
CA PRO A 426 -19.77 -5.82 -10.99
C PRO A 426 -19.11 -4.44 -11.13
N LYS A 427 -19.16 -3.88 -12.35
CA LYS A 427 -18.70 -2.51 -12.62
C LYS A 427 -19.44 -1.51 -11.71
N ALA A 428 -18.71 -0.51 -11.22
CA ALA A 428 -19.24 0.56 -10.37
C ALA A 428 -19.88 0.06 -9.06
N THR A 429 -19.35 -1.02 -8.49
CA THR A 429 -19.81 -1.58 -7.21
C THR A 429 -18.64 -1.92 -6.30
N SER A 430 -18.95 -2.10 -5.01
CA SER A 430 -18.05 -2.68 -4.02
C SER A 430 -18.71 -3.91 -3.38
N GLN A 431 -18.03 -5.05 -3.40
CA GLN A 431 -18.47 -6.27 -2.71
C GLN A 431 -17.76 -6.38 -1.36
N VAL A 432 -18.52 -6.61 -0.31
CA VAL A 432 -18.00 -6.91 1.04
C VAL A 432 -18.21 -8.39 1.33
N ILE A 433 -17.13 -9.07 1.71
CA ILE A 433 -17.06 -10.52 1.83
C ILE A 433 -16.46 -10.87 3.18
N ASP A 434 -17.15 -11.71 3.96
CA ASP A 434 -16.55 -12.35 5.12
C ASP A 434 -15.71 -13.55 4.68
N VAL A 435 -14.40 -13.41 4.77
CA VAL A 435 -13.45 -14.45 4.38
C VAL A 435 -12.98 -15.18 5.62
N GLY A 436 -13.39 -16.44 5.76
CA GLY A 436 -12.91 -17.34 6.79
C GLY A 436 -11.66 -18.13 6.37
N PRO A 437 -10.94 -18.74 7.33
CA PRO A 437 -9.74 -19.49 7.03
C PRO A 437 -10.01 -20.76 6.19
N GLY A 438 -8.95 -21.31 5.61
CA GLY A 438 -8.99 -22.59 4.91
C GLY A 438 -9.27 -23.79 5.84
N LYS A 439 -9.45 -24.98 5.26
CA LYS A 439 -9.70 -26.21 6.02
C LYS A 439 -8.55 -26.49 6.99
N ASP A 440 -8.89 -26.87 8.22
CA ASP A 440 -7.96 -27.25 9.29
C ASP A 440 -6.90 -26.18 9.65
N THR A 441 -7.16 -24.92 9.28
CA THR A 441 -6.28 -23.78 9.58
C THR A 441 -6.23 -23.52 11.09
N LYS A 442 -5.01 -23.38 11.62
CA LYS A 442 -4.78 -23.07 13.03
C LYS A 442 -3.82 -21.90 13.17
N GLY A 443 -4.10 -21.04 14.16
CA GLY A 443 -3.35 -19.80 14.35
C GLY A 443 -3.73 -18.74 13.33
N GLU A 444 -2.85 -17.78 13.13
CA GLU A 444 -3.04 -16.69 12.17
C GLU A 444 -2.86 -17.17 10.74
N TRP A 445 -3.54 -16.52 9.81
CA TRP A 445 -3.53 -16.89 8.40
C TRP A 445 -3.46 -15.64 7.50
N SER A 446 -3.24 -15.84 6.20
CA SER A 446 -2.99 -14.77 5.24
C SER A 446 -3.97 -14.79 4.08
N LEU A 447 -4.17 -13.63 3.45
CA LEU A 447 -4.96 -13.45 2.24
C LEU A 447 -4.04 -13.07 1.09
N THR A 448 -4.33 -13.60 -0.09
CA THR A 448 -3.79 -13.11 -1.36
C THR A 448 -4.95 -12.86 -2.31
N VAL A 449 -5.02 -11.66 -2.86
CA VAL A 449 -6.05 -11.19 -3.79
C VAL A 449 -5.41 -11.00 -5.16
N ALA A 450 -5.94 -11.65 -6.19
CA ALA A 450 -5.41 -11.58 -7.54
C ALA A 450 -6.54 -11.38 -8.56
N PRO A 451 -6.63 -10.21 -9.23
CA PRO A 451 -7.51 -10.02 -10.37
C PRO A 451 -7.18 -11.01 -11.49
N GLN A 452 -8.18 -11.69 -12.02
CA GLN A 452 -8.01 -12.64 -13.12
C GLN A 452 -7.79 -11.90 -14.45
N PRO A 453 -7.08 -12.51 -15.43
CA PRO A 453 -6.91 -11.93 -16.76
C PRO A 453 -8.24 -11.48 -17.38
N GLY A 454 -8.26 -10.26 -17.91
CA GLY A 454 -9.47 -9.64 -18.49
C GLY A 454 -10.35 -8.89 -17.48
N SER A 455 -9.99 -8.85 -16.20
CA SER A 455 -10.66 -8.02 -15.20
C SER A 455 -10.30 -6.54 -15.34
N GLY A 456 -11.25 -5.66 -14.97
CA GLY A 456 -10.96 -4.25 -14.69
C GLY A 456 -10.07 -4.05 -13.44
N PRO A 457 -9.60 -2.81 -13.19
CA PRO A 457 -8.87 -2.49 -11.97
C PRO A 457 -9.76 -2.75 -10.74
N VAL A 458 -9.16 -3.35 -9.71
CA VAL A 458 -9.84 -3.69 -8.45
C VAL A 458 -9.08 -3.02 -7.32
N HIS A 459 -9.78 -2.29 -6.45
CA HIS A 459 -9.23 -1.80 -5.19
C HIS A 459 -9.70 -2.68 -4.06
N ALA A 460 -8.87 -2.91 -3.05
CA ALA A 460 -9.22 -3.79 -1.96
C ALA A 460 -8.83 -3.20 -0.60
N ALA A 461 -9.58 -3.57 0.43
CA ALA A 461 -9.24 -3.30 1.81
C ALA A 461 -9.68 -4.46 2.70
N ARG A 462 -8.91 -4.71 3.76
CA ARG A 462 -9.27 -5.63 4.83
C ARG A 462 -9.61 -4.85 6.08
N GLN A 463 -10.69 -5.23 6.74
CA GLN A 463 -10.98 -4.80 8.10
C GLN A 463 -10.71 -5.94 9.08
N LEU A 464 -9.90 -5.66 10.10
CA LEU A 464 -9.72 -6.51 11.28
C LEU A 464 -10.60 -5.98 12.41
N THR A 465 -11.04 -6.88 13.29
CA THR A 465 -11.79 -6.51 14.49
C THR A 465 -11.28 -7.28 15.70
N ALA A 466 -11.36 -6.63 16.85
CA ALA A 466 -11.05 -7.22 18.15
C ALA A 466 -12.10 -6.77 19.17
N LYS A 467 -12.06 -7.39 20.35
CA LYS A 467 -12.83 -6.98 21.52
C LYS A 467 -11.85 -6.49 22.56
N SER A 468 -12.09 -5.29 23.08
CA SER A 468 -11.37 -4.80 24.26
C SER A 468 -11.73 -5.63 25.49
N GLY A 469 -11.00 -5.42 26.59
CA GLY A 469 -11.34 -6.00 27.90
C GLY A 469 -12.74 -5.62 28.40
N SER A 470 -13.29 -4.47 27.97
CA SER A 470 -14.65 -4.01 28.27
C SER A 470 -15.73 -4.57 27.33
N GLY A 471 -15.35 -5.29 26.27
CA GLY A 471 -16.25 -5.81 25.24
C GLY A 471 -16.58 -4.85 24.09
N THR A 472 -15.97 -3.65 24.08
CA THR A 472 -16.07 -2.68 22.99
C THR A 472 -15.51 -3.28 21.70
N SER A 473 -16.15 -2.99 20.56
CA SER A 473 -15.72 -3.52 19.27
C SER A 473 -14.66 -2.61 18.64
N LEU A 474 -13.41 -3.04 18.71
CA LEU A 474 -12.28 -2.34 18.10
C LEU A 474 -12.13 -2.74 16.64
N PHE A 475 -11.55 -1.86 15.82
CA PHE A 475 -11.31 -2.15 14.40
C PHE A 475 -10.17 -1.34 13.82
N THR A 476 -9.59 -1.87 12.75
CA THR A 476 -8.64 -1.19 11.86
C THR A 476 -8.99 -1.57 10.42
N ILE A 477 -8.72 -0.68 9.47
CA ILE A 477 -8.97 -0.88 8.04
C ILE A 477 -7.66 -0.67 7.30
N GLN A 478 -7.30 -1.64 6.46
CA GLN A 478 -6.00 -1.64 5.80
C GLN A 478 -6.19 -1.84 4.30
N PRO A 479 -5.76 -0.89 3.46
CA PRO A 479 -5.81 -1.04 2.01
C PRO A 479 -4.88 -2.16 1.55
N LEU A 480 -5.22 -2.76 0.40
CA LEU A 480 -4.45 -3.81 -0.25
C LEU A 480 -3.93 -3.29 -1.58
N GLU A 481 -2.61 -3.17 -1.69
CA GLU A 481 -1.93 -2.71 -2.89
C GLU A 481 -1.12 -3.82 -3.55
N ASP A 482 -0.61 -3.55 -4.76
CA ASP A 482 0.30 -4.49 -5.43
C ASP A 482 1.46 -4.86 -4.51
N ASP A 483 1.60 -6.15 -4.23
CA ASP A 483 2.59 -6.66 -3.27
C ASP A 483 4.04 -6.62 -3.79
N LYS A 484 4.25 -6.04 -4.98
CA LYS A 484 5.52 -5.92 -5.67
C LYS A 484 6.23 -7.27 -5.82
N GLY A 485 5.48 -8.37 -5.93
CA GLY A 485 6.06 -9.69 -6.10
C GLY A 485 6.74 -9.91 -7.46
N MET A 486 6.38 -9.10 -8.46
CA MET A 486 6.91 -9.19 -9.80
C MET A 486 7.47 -7.84 -10.24
N VAL A 487 8.61 -7.86 -10.92
CA VAL A 487 9.22 -6.68 -11.55
C VAL A 487 9.27 -6.87 -13.06
N ARG A 488 9.10 -5.78 -13.82
CA ARG A 488 9.29 -5.80 -15.28
C ARG A 488 10.78 -5.60 -15.56
N VAL A 489 11.40 -6.58 -16.20
CA VAL A 489 12.80 -6.49 -16.60
C VAL A 489 12.86 -6.05 -18.07
N PRO A 490 13.55 -4.94 -18.39
CA PRO A 490 13.79 -4.55 -19.77
C PRO A 490 14.52 -5.67 -20.51
N ARG A 491 14.23 -5.85 -21.81
CA ARG A 491 15.06 -6.71 -22.64
C ARG A 491 16.36 -5.97 -22.93
N THR A 492 17.48 -6.57 -22.55
CA THR A 492 18.81 -6.15 -23.00
C THR A 492 19.13 -6.89 -24.30
N VAL A 493 19.47 -6.15 -25.34
CA VAL A 493 20.08 -6.72 -26.56
C VAL A 493 21.58 -6.46 -26.46
N GLU A 494 22.38 -7.47 -26.74
CA GLU A 494 23.84 -7.33 -26.79
C GLU A 494 24.21 -6.46 -28.00
N ASP A 495 24.76 -5.27 -27.75
CA ASP A 495 25.32 -4.41 -28.78
C ASP A 495 26.84 -4.62 -28.85
N LEU A 496 27.27 -5.44 -29.80
CA LEU A 496 28.68 -5.76 -30.03
C LEU A 496 29.45 -4.61 -30.72
N ARG A 497 28.82 -3.47 -31.03
CA ARG A 497 29.47 -2.31 -31.68
C ARG A 497 30.25 -1.42 -30.71
N VAL A 498 30.18 -1.67 -29.40
CA VAL A 498 30.87 -0.88 -28.35
C VAL A 498 32.36 -1.24 -28.21
N THR A 499 32.96 -1.88 -29.22
CA THR A 499 34.40 -2.23 -29.23
C THR A 499 35.21 -1.51 -30.31
N GLU A 500 34.61 -0.53 -31.00
CA GLU A 500 35.31 0.34 -31.96
C GLU A 500 35.30 1.79 -31.45
N ASP A 501 36.10 2.08 -30.42
CA ASP A 501 36.57 3.44 -30.09
C ASP A 501 38.01 3.39 -29.57
#